data_AF-A0A5J5SLD2-F1
#
_entry.id   AF-A0A5J5SLD2-F1
#
_cell.length_a   1.000
_cell.length_b   1.000
_cell.length_c   1.000
_cell.angle_alpha   90.00
_cell.angle_beta   90.00
_cell.angle_gamma   90.00
#
_symmetry.space_group_name_H-M   'P 1'
#
loop_
_entity.id
_entity.type
_entity.pdbx_description
1 polymer ?
#
loop_
_entity_poly.entity_id
_entity_poly.type
_entity_poly.pdbx_seq_one_letter_code
_entity_poly.pdbx_strand_id
1 'polypeptide(L)'
;MLCLCGTIWSTKVLLRNRFFHFWLSRNSEDNLGGELVFGGMDTKHFKGNHTYVPVTRKGYWQFDMGDFLIGNETTGFCAGGCSAIADSGTSLLAGPTGIITQINHAIGASGVVSQECKAVVSEYGEKILDMLLAKDEPKKICSQIGLCLFDGTQGVSMRIESIVNENAGKASGSLRDAMCSTCEMAVIWMQNQLKQNQTQDHIIDYVNELCDRLPSPMGESSIDCKSLSSMPSVSFTIAGKLFELRPEQYVMKVGEGDGAQCISGFTALDVPPPRGPLWILGDVFMGQFHTVFDYGNMQIGFAEAA
;
A
#
# COMPACT_ATOMS: atom_id res chain seq x y z
N MET A 1 -19.02 1.95 6.99
CA MET A 1 -19.26 1.83 8.45
C MET A 1 -19.44 3.18 9.19
N LEU A 2 -18.76 4.26 8.80
CA LEU A 2 -18.91 5.59 9.45
C LEU A 2 -20.35 6.13 9.48
N CYS A 3 -21.13 5.94 8.40
CA CYS A 3 -22.54 6.34 8.37
C CYS A 3 -23.42 5.54 9.35
N LEU A 4 -23.16 4.24 9.52
CA LEU A 4 -23.87 3.39 10.50
C LEU A 4 -23.61 3.86 11.93
N CYS A 5 -22.36 4.20 12.25
CA CYS A 5 -22.02 4.80 13.55
C CYS A 5 -22.70 6.14 13.77
N GLY A 6 -22.74 7.02 12.76
CA GLY A 6 -23.43 8.32 12.89
C GLY A 6 -24.87 8.18 13.38
N THR A 7 -25.61 7.18 12.87
CA THR A 7 -26.97 6.88 13.31
C THR A 7 -27.00 6.29 14.73
N ILE A 8 -26.14 5.33 15.06
CA ILE A 8 -26.06 4.71 16.41
C ILE A 8 -25.74 5.75 17.49
N TRP A 9 -24.86 6.72 17.20
CA TRP A 9 -24.45 7.75 18.16
C TRP A 9 -25.42 8.94 18.21
N SER A 10 -26.27 9.12 17.19
CA SER A 10 -27.32 10.15 17.19
C SER A 10 -28.45 9.83 18.17
N THR A 11 -28.73 8.55 18.39
CA THR A 11 -29.61 8.06 19.46
C THR A 11 -28.80 7.94 20.75
N LYS A 12 -28.62 9.08 21.45
CA LYS A 12 -27.89 9.26 22.74
C LYS A 12 -28.19 8.27 23.89
N VAL A 13 -29.03 7.26 23.68
CA VAL A 13 -29.60 6.35 24.68
C VAL A 13 -28.82 5.02 24.80
N LEU A 14 -28.06 4.59 23.80
CA LEU A 14 -27.65 3.18 23.74
C LEU A 14 -26.22 2.85 24.22
N LEU A 15 -25.26 3.78 24.25
CA LEU A 15 -23.86 3.45 24.54
C LEU A 15 -23.12 4.57 25.29
N ARG A 16 -22.45 4.21 26.40
CA ARG A 16 -21.76 5.14 27.32
C ARG A 16 -20.48 5.73 26.73
N ASN A 17 -19.74 4.94 25.95
CA ASN A 17 -18.50 5.37 25.29
C ASN A 17 -18.67 5.37 23.78
N ARG A 18 -18.15 6.40 23.10
CA ARG A 18 -18.28 6.59 21.65
C ARG A 18 -17.12 5.97 20.86
N PHE A 19 -16.86 4.70 21.08
CA PHE A 19 -15.88 3.94 20.31
C PHE A 19 -16.40 2.53 20.04
N PHE A 20 -15.79 1.86 19.07
CA PHE A 20 -15.98 0.43 18.83
C PHE A 20 -14.63 -0.19 18.45
N HIS A 21 -14.48 -1.49 18.58
CA HIS A 21 -13.24 -2.17 18.20
C HIS A 21 -13.48 -3.49 17.50
N PHE A 22 -12.47 -3.90 16.74
CA PHE A 22 -12.40 -5.21 16.09
C PHE A 22 -11.26 -6.02 16.68
N TRP A 23 -11.58 -7.27 16.99
CA TRP A 23 -10.63 -8.37 17.07
C TRP A 23 -11.00 -9.37 15.98
N LEU A 24 -10.05 -9.73 15.12
CA LEU A 24 -10.28 -10.70 14.05
C LEU A 24 -9.35 -11.88 14.31
N SER A 25 -9.90 -13.04 14.65
CA SER A 25 -9.06 -14.22 14.87
C SER A 25 -8.43 -14.66 13.55
N ARG A 26 -7.15 -14.99 13.60
CA ARG A 26 -6.39 -15.54 12.47
C ARG A 26 -6.16 -17.04 12.60
N ASN A 27 -6.63 -17.65 13.69
CA ASN A 27 -6.57 -19.09 13.87
C ASN A 27 -7.86 -19.72 13.34
N SER A 28 -7.74 -20.50 12.26
CA SER A 28 -8.87 -21.20 11.65
C SER A 28 -9.47 -22.29 12.55
N GLU A 29 -8.73 -22.72 13.57
CA GLU A 29 -9.18 -23.71 14.55
C GLU A 29 -10.01 -23.08 15.68
N ASP A 30 -10.03 -21.75 15.80
CA ASP A 30 -10.84 -21.07 16.82
C ASP A 30 -12.32 -21.14 16.45
N ASN A 31 -13.16 -21.47 17.44
CA ASN A 31 -14.62 -21.43 17.28
C ASN A 31 -15.16 -20.01 17.05
N LEU A 32 -14.35 -18.98 17.32
CA LEU A 32 -14.67 -17.56 17.18
C LEU A 32 -13.75 -16.93 16.13
N GLY A 33 -14.29 -16.62 14.96
CA GLY A 33 -13.53 -15.96 13.88
C GLY A 33 -13.22 -14.48 14.15
N GLY A 34 -13.87 -13.86 15.13
CA GLY A 34 -13.64 -12.47 15.51
C GLY A 34 -14.78 -11.89 16.36
N GLU A 35 -14.59 -10.67 16.85
CA GLU A 35 -15.56 -9.93 17.65
C GLU A 35 -15.56 -8.45 17.27
N LEU A 36 -16.77 -7.87 17.19
CA LEU A 36 -17.02 -6.43 17.08
C LEU A 36 -17.77 -5.96 18.33
N VAL A 37 -17.17 -5.07 19.09
CA VAL A 37 -17.76 -4.53 20.32
C VAL A 37 -18.02 -3.03 20.17
N PHE A 38 -19.24 -2.60 20.51
CA PHE A 38 -19.61 -1.19 20.57
C PHE A 38 -19.66 -0.69 22.02
N GLY A 39 -18.98 0.42 22.31
CA GLY A 39 -19.03 1.14 23.59
C GLY A 39 -18.41 0.44 24.80
N GLY A 40 -17.87 -0.76 24.62
CA GLY A 40 -17.08 -1.52 25.59
C GLY A 40 -15.73 -1.94 24.99
N MET A 41 -14.83 -2.45 25.83
CA MET A 41 -13.51 -2.94 25.43
C MET A 41 -13.23 -4.28 26.12
N ASP A 42 -13.01 -5.34 25.34
CA ASP A 42 -12.53 -6.61 25.89
C ASP A 42 -10.99 -6.62 25.88
N THR A 43 -10.40 -6.53 27.07
CA THR A 43 -8.94 -6.54 27.28
C THR A 43 -8.29 -7.88 27.00
N LYS A 44 -9.06 -8.96 26.81
CA LYS A 44 -8.53 -10.29 26.49
C LYS A 44 -8.07 -10.40 25.04
N HIS A 45 -8.48 -9.48 24.17
CA HIS A 45 -8.24 -9.54 22.73
C HIS A 45 -7.02 -8.75 22.25
N PHE A 46 -6.26 -8.13 23.16
CA PHE A 46 -5.03 -7.43 22.82
C PHE A 46 -3.97 -7.48 23.93
N LYS A 47 -2.72 -7.22 23.55
CA LYS A 47 -1.57 -7.13 24.44
C LYS A 47 -0.99 -5.72 24.41
N GLY A 48 -0.55 -5.24 25.57
CA GLY A 48 0.06 -3.92 25.73
C GLY A 48 -0.93 -2.76 25.53
N ASN A 49 -0.39 -1.61 25.13
CA ASN A 49 -1.18 -0.38 24.95
C ASN A 49 -1.42 -0.09 23.46
N HIS A 50 -2.58 0.47 23.15
CA HIS A 50 -2.87 0.99 21.81
C HIS A 50 -2.00 2.21 21.48
N THR A 51 -1.51 2.23 20.25
CA THR A 51 -0.91 3.41 19.63
C THR A 51 -2.01 4.15 18.88
N TYR A 52 -2.33 5.36 19.31
CA TYR A 52 -3.41 6.16 18.73
C TYR A 52 -2.90 7.17 17.71
N VAL A 53 -3.63 7.28 16.60
CA VAL A 53 -3.42 8.27 15.54
C VAL A 53 -4.71 9.05 15.25
N PRO A 54 -4.64 10.37 15.07
CA PRO A 54 -5.83 11.17 14.79
C PRO A 54 -6.36 10.88 13.38
N VAL A 55 -7.68 10.97 13.22
CA VAL A 55 -8.32 10.92 11.90
C VAL A 55 -8.02 12.21 11.15
N THR A 56 -7.38 12.10 9.98
CA THR A 56 -6.95 13.25 9.17
C THR A 56 -8.06 13.75 8.25
N ARG A 57 -8.97 12.86 7.82
CA ARG A 57 -10.07 13.20 6.92
C ARG A 57 -11.39 12.56 7.32
N LYS A 58 -12.34 13.38 7.80
CA LYS A 58 -13.70 12.94 8.11
C LYS A 58 -14.41 12.37 6.88
N GLY A 59 -15.10 11.25 7.07
CA GLY A 59 -15.73 10.47 5.99
C GLY A 59 -15.06 9.11 5.77
N TYR A 60 -13.78 9.01 6.13
CA TYR A 60 -13.02 7.76 6.20
C TYR A 60 -12.36 7.64 7.58
N TRP A 61 -12.03 6.40 7.97
CA TRP A 61 -11.11 6.15 9.09
C TRP A 61 -9.67 6.26 8.58
N GLN A 62 -9.36 7.43 8.02
CA GLN A 62 -8.08 7.77 7.41
C GLN A 62 -7.17 8.44 8.43
N PHE A 63 -5.89 8.10 8.45
CA PHE A 63 -4.86 8.67 9.30
C PHE A 63 -3.55 8.83 8.55
N ASP A 64 -2.65 9.66 9.08
CA ASP A 64 -1.29 9.82 8.55
C ASP A 64 -0.41 8.64 8.98
N MET A 65 0.26 8.06 8.00
CA MET A 65 1.21 6.97 8.14
C MET A 65 2.60 7.47 7.74
N GLY A 66 3.63 6.95 8.39
CA GLY A 66 5.01 7.13 7.97
C GLY A 66 5.36 6.23 6.78
N ASP A 67 6.56 5.67 6.82
CA ASP A 67 7.07 4.84 5.75
C ASP A 67 6.56 3.39 5.80
N PHE A 68 6.68 2.72 4.67
CA PHE A 68 6.51 1.27 4.52
C PHE A 68 7.88 0.65 4.20
N LEU A 69 8.25 -0.36 5.00
CA LEU A 69 9.55 -1.02 4.94
C LEU A 69 9.41 -2.47 4.47
N ILE A 70 10.36 -2.92 3.65
CA ILE A 70 10.55 -4.33 3.30
C ILE A 70 11.84 -4.78 3.99
N GLY A 71 11.72 -5.72 4.93
CA GLY A 71 12.74 -5.94 5.94
C GLY A 71 12.97 -4.68 6.76
N ASN A 72 14.20 -4.16 6.73
CA ASN A 72 14.57 -2.90 7.38
C ASN A 72 14.80 -1.77 6.37
N GLU A 73 14.50 -1.99 5.09
CA GLU A 73 14.79 -1.05 4.00
C GLU A 73 13.54 -0.24 3.62
N THR A 74 13.73 1.05 3.39
CA THR A 74 12.68 1.94 2.86
C THR A 74 12.35 1.58 1.41
N THR A 75 11.08 1.74 1.03
CA THR A 75 10.65 1.62 -0.36
C THR A 75 10.80 2.93 -1.15
N GLY A 76 11.07 4.04 -0.46
CA GLY A 76 11.20 5.39 -1.02
C GLY A 76 9.87 6.11 -1.28
N PHE A 77 8.79 5.39 -1.57
CA PHE A 77 7.47 5.97 -1.91
C PHE A 77 6.77 6.65 -0.73
N CYS A 78 6.82 6.04 0.46
CA CYS A 78 6.17 6.57 1.67
C CYS A 78 7.16 7.27 2.63
N ALA A 79 8.40 7.51 2.21
CA ALA A 79 9.41 8.17 3.05
C ALA A 79 9.00 9.61 3.47
N GLY A 80 8.21 10.29 2.63
CA GLY A 80 7.62 11.60 2.94
C GLY A 80 6.29 11.54 3.69
N GLY A 81 5.86 10.35 4.10
CA GLY A 81 4.55 10.07 4.65
C GLY A 81 3.55 9.62 3.58
N CYS A 82 2.66 8.72 3.99
CA CYS A 82 1.52 8.23 3.22
C CYS A 82 0.26 8.40 4.06
N SER A 83 -0.92 8.39 3.44
CA SER A 83 -2.17 8.18 4.18
C SER A 83 -2.46 6.69 4.30
N ALA A 84 -3.20 6.29 5.32
CA ALA A 84 -3.75 4.95 5.44
C ALA A 84 -5.21 4.99 5.91
N ILE A 85 -6.02 4.02 5.48
CA ILE A 85 -7.39 3.78 5.97
C ILE A 85 -7.43 2.41 6.61
N ALA A 86 -7.93 2.33 7.85
CA ALA A 86 -8.30 1.05 8.45
C ALA A 86 -9.70 0.64 7.95
N ASP A 87 -9.79 -0.48 7.23
CA ASP A 87 -11.01 -0.92 6.56
C ASP A 87 -11.29 -2.40 6.77
N SER A 88 -12.13 -2.70 7.76
CA SER A 88 -12.61 -4.06 8.02
C SER A 88 -13.52 -4.64 6.91
N GLY A 89 -13.83 -3.86 5.87
CA GLY A 89 -14.58 -4.34 4.70
C GLY A 89 -13.70 -4.95 3.61
N THR A 90 -12.38 -4.90 3.78
CA THR A 90 -11.40 -5.40 2.83
C THR A 90 -10.48 -6.40 3.52
N SER A 91 -10.18 -7.52 2.87
CA SER A 91 -9.26 -8.52 3.45
C SER A 91 -7.79 -8.23 3.16
N LEU A 92 -7.47 -7.80 1.94
CA LEU A 92 -6.10 -7.54 1.49
C LEU A 92 -5.56 -6.19 1.98
N LEU A 93 -4.24 -6.04 1.91
CA LEU A 93 -3.55 -4.75 2.00
C LEU A 93 -3.49 -4.13 0.61
N ALA A 94 -4.11 -2.96 0.42
CA ALA A 94 -4.02 -2.24 -0.84
C ALA A 94 -3.02 -1.08 -0.71
N GLY A 95 -2.08 -0.95 -1.65
CA GLY A 95 -1.06 0.11 -1.61
C GLY A 95 -0.55 0.51 -2.99
N PRO A 96 0.31 1.54 -3.07
CA PRO A 96 0.85 2.06 -4.33
C PRO A 96 1.52 0.97 -5.16
N THR A 97 1.25 0.93 -6.47
CA THR A 97 1.80 -0.07 -7.41
C THR A 97 3.32 -0.16 -7.31
N GLY A 98 4.00 0.98 -7.20
CA GLY A 98 5.46 1.03 -7.07
C GLY A 98 6.01 0.28 -5.84
N ILE A 99 5.27 0.24 -4.74
CA ILE A 99 5.62 -0.52 -3.54
C ILE A 99 5.25 -2.00 -3.72
N ILE A 100 4.04 -2.29 -4.22
CA ILE A 100 3.58 -3.67 -4.41
C ILE A 100 4.50 -4.45 -5.37
N THR A 101 5.02 -3.79 -6.41
CA THR A 101 6.02 -4.39 -7.31
C THR A 101 7.31 -4.79 -6.57
N GLN A 102 7.81 -3.95 -5.66
CA GLN A 102 8.98 -4.28 -4.83
C GLN A 102 8.67 -5.45 -3.87
N ILE A 103 7.47 -5.47 -3.29
CA ILE A 103 7.01 -6.59 -2.44
C ILE A 103 6.99 -7.88 -3.26
N ASN A 104 6.36 -7.87 -4.44
CA ASN A 104 6.27 -9.03 -5.32
C ASN A 104 7.65 -9.58 -5.70
N HIS A 105 8.61 -8.69 -6.00
CA HIS A 105 10.00 -9.08 -6.23
C HIS A 105 10.63 -9.72 -4.99
N ALA A 106 10.52 -9.08 -3.83
CA ALA A 106 11.16 -9.52 -2.58
C ALA A 106 10.60 -10.84 -2.03
N ILE A 107 9.32 -11.15 -2.27
CA ILE A 107 8.68 -12.39 -1.80
C ILE A 107 8.58 -13.46 -2.90
N GLY A 108 9.08 -13.18 -4.10
CA GLY A 108 9.01 -14.10 -5.24
C GLY A 108 7.60 -14.30 -5.81
N ALA A 109 6.68 -13.36 -5.58
CA ALA A 109 5.32 -13.44 -6.10
C ALA A 109 5.28 -13.29 -7.62
N SER A 110 4.34 -13.97 -8.26
CA SER A 110 4.07 -13.81 -9.69
C SER A 110 3.56 -12.40 -9.99
N GLY A 111 4.11 -11.76 -11.01
CA GLY A 111 3.60 -10.50 -11.56
C GLY A 111 3.35 -10.60 -13.06
N VAL A 112 3.06 -9.46 -13.66
CA VAL A 112 2.88 -9.28 -15.11
C VAL A 112 4.05 -8.47 -15.64
N VAL A 113 4.58 -8.89 -16.79
CA VAL A 113 5.62 -8.15 -17.50
C VAL A 113 5.01 -6.91 -18.14
N SER A 114 5.49 -5.72 -17.76
CA SER A 114 5.11 -4.46 -18.42
C SER A 114 6.12 -4.08 -19.50
N GLN A 115 5.66 -4.04 -20.74
CA GLN A 115 6.48 -3.62 -21.87
C GLN A 115 6.83 -2.14 -21.81
N GLU A 116 5.92 -1.31 -21.28
CA GLU A 116 6.13 0.11 -21.05
C GLU A 116 7.26 0.32 -20.02
N CYS A 117 7.29 -0.50 -18.97
CA CYS A 117 8.37 -0.50 -17.98
C CYS A 117 9.69 -0.91 -18.57
N LYS A 118 9.72 -2.03 -19.30
CA LYS A 118 10.93 -2.48 -19.99
C LYS A 118 11.47 -1.40 -20.94
N ALA A 119 10.59 -0.74 -21.71
CA ALA A 119 10.97 0.33 -22.63
C ALA A 119 11.50 1.56 -21.90
N VAL A 120 10.86 2.00 -20.81
CA VAL A 120 11.35 3.15 -20.03
C VAL A 120 12.74 2.86 -19.46
N VAL A 121 12.96 1.66 -18.93
CA VAL A 121 14.25 1.27 -18.34
C VAL A 121 15.33 1.15 -19.41
N SER A 122 15.03 0.52 -20.55
CA SER A 122 16.01 0.31 -21.61
C SER A 122 16.38 1.59 -22.36
N GLU A 123 15.41 2.48 -22.60
CA GLU A 123 15.63 3.71 -23.39
C GLU A 123 16.08 4.89 -22.53
N TYR A 124 15.63 4.98 -21.28
CA TYR A 124 15.84 6.16 -20.44
C TYR A 124 16.57 5.86 -19.12
N GLY A 125 16.84 4.60 -18.78
CA GLY A 125 17.40 4.21 -17.48
C GLY A 125 18.73 4.89 -17.14
N GLU A 126 19.70 4.86 -18.05
CA GLU A 126 20.99 5.56 -17.86
C GLU A 126 20.80 7.06 -17.68
N LYS A 127 19.96 7.69 -18.52
CA LYS A 127 19.67 9.12 -18.45
C LYS A 127 19.00 9.51 -17.13
N ILE A 128 18.06 8.69 -16.64
CA ILE A 128 17.42 8.91 -15.33
C ILE A 128 18.48 8.85 -14.22
N LEU A 129 19.38 7.87 -14.24
CA LEU A 129 20.46 7.74 -13.26
C LEU A 129 21.42 8.93 -13.29
N ASP A 130 21.83 9.37 -14.47
CA ASP A 130 22.71 10.52 -14.64
C ASP A 130 22.09 11.80 -14.05
N MET A 131 20.80 12.03 -14.31
CA MET A 131 20.05 13.15 -13.74
C MET A 131 19.94 13.05 -12.21
N LEU A 132 19.69 11.86 -11.67
CA LEU A 132 19.69 11.63 -10.22
C LEU A 132 21.07 11.88 -9.58
N LEU A 133 22.15 11.46 -10.23
CA LEU A 133 23.53 11.71 -9.79
C LEU A 133 23.92 13.18 -9.90
N ALA A 134 23.39 13.89 -10.89
CA ALA A 134 23.51 15.34 -11.04
C ALA A 134 22.70 16.12 -9.98
N LYS A 135 21.97 15.42 -9.10
CA LYS A 135 21.12 15.98 -8.03
C LYS A 135 19.93 16.78 -8.56
N ASP A 136 19.42 16.40 -9.73
CA ASP A 136 18.15 16.92 -10.21
C ASP A 136 17.00 16.52 -9.27
N GLU A 137 15.95 17.34 -9.24
CA GLU A 137 14.77 17.04 -8.44
C GLU A 137 14.02 15.81 -9.02
N PRO A 138 13.90 14.69 -8.29
CA PRO A 138 13.33 13.45 -8.82
C PRO A 138 11.96 13.62 -9.48
N LYS A 139 11.10 14.47 -8.88
CA LYS A 139 9.75 14.75 -9.39
C LYS A 139 9.72 15.40 -10.77
N LYS A 140 10.81 16.07 -11.18
CA LYS A 140 10.90 16.79 -12.45
C LYS A 140 11.52 15.95 -13.57
N ILE A 141 12.26 14.89 -13.24
CA ILE A 141 13.03 14.08 -14.20
C ILE A 141 12.15 13.60 -15.36
N CYS A 142 11.00 12.99 -15.08
CA CYS A 142 10.13 12.45 -16.13
C CYS A 142 9.52 13.52 -17.05
N SER A 143 9.30 14.74 -16.54
CA SER A 143 8.86 15.88 -17.33
C SER A 143 9.98 16.44 -18.21
N GLN A 144 11.21 16.49 -17.68
CA GLN A 144 12.41 16.95 -18.41
C GLN A 144 12.83 15.98 -19.50
N ILE A 145 12.63 14.67 -19.29
CA ILE A 145 12.82 13.64 -20.31
C ILE A 145 11.71 13.71 -21.38
N GLY A 146 10.55 14.28 -21.05
CA GLY A 146 9.42 14.48 -21.97
C GLY A 146 8.34 13.39 -21.89
N LEU A 147 8.51 12.40 -21.00
CA LEU A 147 7.55 11.32 -20.78
C LEU A 147 6.28 11.84 -20.08
N CYS A 148 6.43 12.78 -19.15
CA CYS A 148 5.31 13.43 -18.46
C CYS A 148 5.02 14.84 -19.02
N LEU A 149 3.74 15.22 -19.05
CA LEU A 149 3.30 16.56 -19.46
C LEU A 149 3.52 17.63 -18.38
N PHE A 150 3.50 17.23 -17.12
CA PHE A 150 3.58 18.12 -15.96
C PHE A 150 4.70 17.68 -15.03
N ASP A 151 5.20 18.60 -14.22
CA ASP A 151 6.34 18.43 -13.30
C ASP A 151 5.93 17.97 -11.89
N GLY A 152 4.70 17.44 -11.75
CA GLY A 152 4.14 17.01 -10.47
C GLY A 152 3.76 18.13 -9.49
N THR A 153 3.89 19.41 -9.86
CA THR A 153 3.55 20.54 -8.96
C THR A 153 2.09 20.99 -9.04
N GLN A 154 1.37 20.59 -10.09
CA GLN A 154 -0.07 20.78 -10.21
C GLN A 154 -0.77 19.42 -10.05
N GLY A 155 -1.53 19.28 -8.96
CA GLY A 155 -2.35 18.10 -8.73
C GLY A 155 -3.26 17.89 -9.93
N VAL A 156 -3.00 16.83 -10.69
CA VAL A 156 -3.89 16.39 -11.76
C VAL A 156 -5.16 15.91 -11.06
N SER A 157 -6.09 16.83 -10.85
CA SER A 157 -7.50 16.48 -10.91
C SER A 157 -7.64 15.66 -12.17
N MET A 158 -7.94 14.36 -12.06
CA MET A 158 -8.65 13.66 -13.12
C MET A 158 -9.92 14.48 -13.40
N ARG A 159 -9.79 15.47 -14.28
CA ARG A 159 -10.93 16.08 -14.95
C ARG A 159 -11.45 14.94 -15.79
N ILE A 160 -12.61 14.43 -15.39
CA ILE A 160 -13.58 13.88 -16.31
C ILE A 160 -13.69 14.95 -17.41
N GLU A 161 -13.02 14.75 -18.54
CA GLU A 161 -13.43 15.42 -19.75
C GLU A 161 -14.85 14.97 -20.02
N SER A 162 -15.74 15.95 -19.97
CA SER A 162 -17.15 15.88 -20.29
C SER A 162 -17.40 14.99 -21.50
N ILE A 163 -18.50 14.25 -21.43
CA ILE A 163 -19.12 13.53 -22.54
C ILE A 163 -19.50 14.55 -23.63
N VAL A 164 -18.55 14.95 -24.48
CA VAL A 164 -18.80 15.46 -25.83
C VAL A 164 -17.55 15.24 -26.70
N ASN A 165 -17.76 14.48 -27.79
CA ASN A 165 -16.90 14.25 -28.96
C ASN A 165 -15.80 13.17 -28.90
N GLU A 166 -16.28 12.00 -29.32
CA GLU A 166 -15.68 10.81 -29.92
C GLU A 166 -14.38 10.95 -30.76
N ASN A 167 -13.44 10.05 -30.45
CA ASN A 167 -12.78 9.12 -31.37
C ASN A 167 -11.53 9.50 -32.21
N ALA A 168 -10.66 10.44 -31.78
CA ALA A 168 -9.34 10.57 -32.45
C ALA A 168 -8.09 10.80 -31.57
N GLY A 169 -8.20 11.02 -30.25
CA GLY A 169 -7.05 11.38 -29.39
C GLY A 169 -6.83 10.60 -28.09
N LYS A 170 -7.70 9.64 -27.74
CA LYS A 170 -7.65 8.94 -26.43
C LYS A 170 -6.55 7.89 -26.30
N ALA A 171 -6.16 7.24 -27.41
CA ALA A 171 -5.15 6.18 -27.37
C ALA A 171 -3.73 6.70 -27.08
N SER A 172 -3.37 7.85 -27.65
CA SER A 172 -2.05 8.47 -27.42
C SER A 172 -1.90 9.07 -26.02
N GLY A 173 -3.00 9.56 -25.44
CA GLY A 173 -3.03 10.06 -24.06
C GLY A 173 -2.84 8.93 -23.06
N SER A 174 -3.62 7.85 -23.18
CA SER A 174 -3.52 6.70 -22.27
C SER A 174 -2.15 6.01 -22.28
N LEU A 175 -1.51 5.90 -23.46
CA LEU A 175 -0.16 5.31 -23.56
C LEU A 175 0.90 6.22 -22.94
N ARG A 176 0.80 7.53 -23.16
CA ARG A 176 1.73 8.51 -22.59
C ARG A 176 1.59 8.60 -21.07
N ASP A 177 0.36 8.53 -20.56
CA ASP A 177 0.09 8.49 -19.12
C ASP A 177 0.65 7.24 -18.46
N ALA A 178 0.57 6.09 -19.14
CA ALA A 178 1.21 4.86 -18.71
C ALA A 178 2.75 5.00 -18.66
N MET A 179 3.38 5.48 -19.73
CA MET A 179 4.84 5.72 -19.76
C MET A 179 5.30 6.73 -18.70
N CYS A 180 4.50 7.78 -18.45
CA CYS A 180 4.78 8.76 -17.41
C CYS A 180 4.76 8.10 -16.01
N SER A 181 3.70 7.38 -15.68
CA SER A 181 3.57 6.67 -14.39
C SER A 181 4.72 5.69 -14.17
N THR A 182 5.12 5.00 -15.23
CA THR A 182 6.24 4.06 -15.19
C THR A 182 7.59 4.74 -15.01
N CYS A 183 7.80 5.90 -15.65
CA CYS A 183 8.98 6.71 -15.40
C CYS A 183 9.03 7.18 -13.94
N GLU A 184 7.92 7.67 -13.38
CA GLU A 184 7.88 8.13 -11.99
C GLU A 184 8.22 7.00 -11.01
N MET A 185 7.71 5.79 -11.24
CA MET A 185 8.10 4.60 -10.48
C MET A 185 9.60 4.29 -10.63
N ALA A 186 10.12 4.27 -11.87
CA ALA A 186 11.52 3.98 -12.15
C ALA A 186 12.47 4.99 -11.47
N VAL A 187 12.15 6.29 -11.51
CA VAL A 187 12.91 7.33 -10.82
C VAL A 187 12.99 7.06 -9.32
N ILE A 188 11.87 6.72 -8.67
CA ILE A 188 11.84 6.44 -7.23
C ILE A 188 12.63 5.16 -6.91
N TRP A 189 12.46 4.10 -7.70
CA TRP A 189 13.21 2.85 -7.53
C TRP A 189 14.73 3.05 -7.67
N MET A 190 15.15 3.74 -8.73
CA MET A 190 16.57 4.08 -8.97
C MET A 190 17.13 4.96 -7.87
N GLN A 191 16.39 5.99 -7.46
CA GLN A 191 16.80 6.87 -6.36
C GLN A 191 16.97 6.09 -5.05
N ASN A 192 16.09 5.13 -4.78
CA ASN A 192 16.16 4.34 -3.57
C ASN A 192 17.40 3.44 -3.56
N GLN A 193 17.71 2.80 -4.69
CA GLN A 193 18.91 1.98 -4.83
C GLN A 193 20.22 2.80 -4.78
N LEU A 194 20.22 4.02 -5.32
CA LEU A 194 21.36 4.94 -5.21
C LEU A 194 21.67 5.30 -3.75
N LYS A 195 20.65 5.46 -2.90
CA LYS A 195 20.85 5.71 -1.46
C LYS A 195 21.46 4.52 -0.73
N GLN A 196 21.35 3.31 -1.30
CA GLN A 196 21.99 2.09 -0.79
C GLN A 196 23.40 1.86 -1.38
N ASN A 197 23.98 2.85 -2.07
CA ASN A 197 25.32 2.80 -2.67
C ASN A 197 25.52 1.66 -3.69
N GLN A 198 24.48 1.30 -4.45
CA GLN A 198 24.57 0.30 -5.52
C GLN A 198 25.23 0.87 -6.79
N THR A 199 25.76 0.01 -7.66
CA THR A 199 26.33 0.41 -8.96
C THR A 199 25.25 0.69 -9.99
N GLN A 200 25.51 1.56 -10.98
CA GLN A 200 24.51 1.91 -12.00
C GLN A 200 23.96 0.68 -12.75
N ASP A 201 24.83 -0.24 -13.17
CA ASP A 201 24.43 -1.47 -13.87
C ASP A 201 23.49 -2.33 -13.01
N HIS A 202 23.83 -2.54 -11.73
CA HIS A 202 22.99 -3.30 -10.81
C HIS A 202 21.64 -2.62 -10.57
N ILE A 203 21.61 -1.28 -10.55
CA ILE A 203 20.36 -0.52 -10.39
C ILE A 203 19.46 -0.71 -11.62
N ILE A 204 20.01 -0.61 -12.83
CA ILE A 204 19.25 -0.82 -14.07
C ILE A 204 18.72 -2.24 -14.12
N ASP A 205 19.55 -3.24 -13.81
CA ASP A 205 19.15 -4.65 -13.79
C ASP A 205 18.05 -4.91 -12.77
N TYR A 206 18.20 -4.41 -11.54
CA TYR A 206 17.18 -4.53 -10.50
C TYR A 206 15.85 -3.89 -10.93
N VAL A 207 15.88 -2.68 -11.47
CA VAL A 207 14.66 -1.99 -11.93
C VAL A 207 14.04 -2.70 -13.12
N ASN A 208 14.86 -3.29 -14.00
CA ASN A 208 14.40 -4.14 -15.08
C ASN A 208 13.71 -5.41 -14.54
N GLU A 209 14.22 -6.07 -13.51
CA GLU A 209 13.55 -7.20 -12.85
C GLU A 209 12.21 -6.79 -12.22
N LEU A 210 12.12 -5.59 -11.64
CA LEU A 210 10.85 -5.07 -11.13
C LEU A 210 9.79 -4.96 -12.24
N CYS A 211 10.18 -4.64 -13.48
CA CYS A 211 9.27 -4.61 -14.62
C CYS A 211 8.62 -5.97 -14.96
N ASP A 212 9.17 -7.08 -14.45
CA ASP A 212 8.60 -8.43 -14.59
C ASP A 212 7.64 -8.79 -13.43
N ARG A 213 7.54 -7.93 -12.42
CA ARG A 213 6.84 -8.18 -11.15
C ARG A 213 5.68 -7.23 -10.90
N LEU A 214 5.24 -6.47 -11.91
CA LEU A 214 4.11 -5.57 -11.74
C LEU A 214 2.85 -6.36 -11.31
N PRO A 215 2.05 -5.80 -10.40
CA PRO A 215 0.83 -6.44 -9.94
C PRO A 215 -0.18 -6.60 -11.08
N SER A 216 -0.81 -7.78 -11.15
CA SER A 216 -1.87 -8.02 -12.13
C SER A 216 -3.14 -7.24 -11.75
N PRO A 217 -3.77 -6.48 -12.67
CA PRO A 217 -4.96 -5.68 -12.37
C PRO A 217 -6.17 -6.49 -11.89
N MET A 218 -6.21 -7.80 -12.22
CA MET A 218 -7.33 -8.70 -11.91
C MET A 218 -6.87 -10.04 -11.34
N GLY A 219 -5.56 -10.18 -11.05
CA GLY A 219 -4.95 -11.44 -10.68
C GLY A 219 -4.39 -11.42 -9.27
N GLU A 220 -4.63 -12.51 -8.56
CA GLU A 220 -3.90 -12.83 -7.34
C GLU A 220 -2.41 -13.05 -7.66
N SER A 221 -1.53 -12.51 -6.83
CA SER A 221 -0.09 -12.74 -6.98
C SER A 221 0.27 -14.03 -6.27
N SER A 222 0.38 -15.11 -7.03
CA SER A 222 0.73 -16.45 -6.53
C SER A 222 2.18 -16.50 -6.05
N ILE A 223 2.45 -17.27 -5.00
CA ILE A 223 3.76 -17.40 -4.37
C ILE A 223 4.05 -18.89 -4.14
N ASP A 224 5.34 -19.29 -4.21
CA ASP A 224 5.74 -20.63 -3.77
C ASP A 224 5.68 -20.72 -2.24
N CYS A 225 4.73 -21.51 -1.72
CA CYS A 225 4.56 -21.76 -0.29
C CYS A 225 5.84 -22.24 0.42
N LYS A 226 6.77 -22.88 -0.28
CA LYS A 226 8.03 -23.38 0.30
C LYS A 226 9.02 -22.27 0.62
N SER A 227 8.88 -21.12 -0.02
CA SER A 227 9.77 -19.97 0.18
C SER A 227 9.39 -19.08 1.36
N LEU A 228 8.31 -19.40 2.09
CA LEU A 228 7.75 -18.55 3.16
C LEU A 228 8.78 -18.17 4.22
N SER A 229 9.62 -19.11 4.63
CA SER A 229 10.64 -18.90 5.67
C SER A 229 11.81 -18.01 5.25
N SER A 230 12.00 -17.78 3.94
CA SER A 230 13.04 -16.90 3.41
C SER A 230 12.55 -15.49 3.09
N MET A 231 11.24 -15.26 3.15
CA MET A 231 10.68 -13.95 2.83
C MET A 231 10.97 -12.93 3.94
N PRO A 232 11.13 -11.64 3.59
CA PRO A 232 11.32 -10.60 4.59
C PRO A 232 10.03 -10.31 5.35
N SER A 233 10.14 -9.92 6.63
CA SER A 233 9.06 -9.18 7.28
C SER A 233 8.81 -7.85 6.57
N VAL A 234 7.61 -7.31 6.64
CA VAL A 234 7.32 -5.94 6.21
C VAL A 234 6.83 -5.11 7.38
N SER A 235 6.99 -3.79 7.34
CA SER A 235 6.58 -2.93 8.45
C SER A 235 5.91 -1.65 8.00
N PHE A 236 4.82 -1.29 8.67
CA PHE A 236 4.21 0.02 8.58
C PHE A 236 4.69 0.91 9.72
N THR A 237 5.10 2.14 9.42
CA THR A 237 5.42 3.12 10.47
C THR A 237 4.16 3.91 10.82
N ILE A 238 3.66 3.77 12.04
CA ILE A 238 2.44 4.47 12.52
C ILE A 238 2.77 5.16 13.84
N ALA A 239 2.62 6.48 13.90
CA ALA A 239 3.01 7.32 15.04
C ALA A 239 4.45 7.07 15.54
N GLY A 240 5.39 6.83 14.62
CA GLY A 240 6.80 6.55 14.94
C GLY A 240 7.08 5.15 15.49
N LYS A 241 6.07 4.27 15.57
CA LYS A 241 6.22 2.86 15.94
C LYS A 241 6.12 1.97 14.70
N LEU A 242 6.91 0.89 14.68
CA LEU A 242 6.85 -0.14 13.64
C LEU A 242 5.75 -1.17 13.97
N PHE A 243 4.90 -1.41 12.99
CA PHE A 243 3.89 -2.45 12.97
C PHE A 243 4.30 -3.49 11.94
N GLU A 244 5.03 -4.50 12.43
CA GLU A 244 5.64 -5.55 11.61
C GLU A 244 4.66 -6.68 11.31
N LEU A 245 4.65 -7.15 10.06
CA LEU A 245 3.99 -8.37 9.61
C LEU A 245 5.05 -9.34 9.11
N ARG A 246 5.04 -10.55 9.67
CA ARG A 246 5.86 -11.69 9.24
C ARG A 246 5.26 -12.34 8.00
N PRO A 247 6.06 -13.12 7.24
CA PRO A 247 5.58 -13.84 6.05
C PRO A 247 4.29 -14.63 6.27
N GLU A 248 4.16 -15.34 7.39
CA GLU A 248 2.97 -16.14 7.71
C GLU A 248 1.70 -15.30 7.91
N GLN A 249 1.85 -14.00 8.17
CA GLN A 249 0.75 -13.09 8.48
C GLN A 249 0.23 -12.37 7.23
N TYR A 250 1.11 -12.08 6.26
CA TYR A 250 0.74 -11.42 5.02
C TYR A 250 0.61 -12.36 3.81
N VAL A 251 1.07 -13.61 3.89
CA VAL A 251 0.82 -14.62 2.85
C VAL A 251 -0.44 -15.41 3.22
N MET A 252 -1.40 -15.46 2.30
CA MET A 252 -2.63 -16.22 2.49
C MET A 252 -2.50 -17.60 1.85
N LYS A 253 -2.91 -18.64 2.58
CA LYS A 253 -3.00 -20.00 2.06
C LYS A 253 -4.46 -20.30 1.70
N VAL A 254 -4.71 -20.64 0.44
CA VAL A 254 -6.02 -21.03 -0.07
C VAL A 254 -5.99 -22.52 -0.41
N GLY A 255 -6.91 -23.28 0.17
CA GLY A 255 -6.93 -24.74 0.07
C GLY A 255 -6.20 -25.42 1.23
N GLU A 256 -6.23 -26.76 1.24
CA GLU A 256 -5.69 -27.60 2.32
C GLU A 256 -4.65 -28.61 1.79
N GLY A 257 -3.72 -29.01 2.66
CA GLY A 257 -2.71 -30.02 2.37
C GLY A 257 -1.71 -29.62 1.28
N ASP A 258 -1.17 -30.61 0.57
CA ASP A 258 -0.12 -30.43 -0.45
C ASP A 258 -0.59 -29.66 -1.71
N GLY A 259 -1.90 -29.43 -1.84
CA GLY A 259 -2.51 -28.65 -2.92
C GLY A 259 -2.78 -27.19 -2.55
N ALA A 260 -2.40 -26.74 -1.35
CA ALA A 260 -2.62 -25.36 -0.92
C ALA A 260 -1.85 -24.36 -1.79
N GLN A 261 -2.53 -23.32 -2.26
CA GLN A 261 -1.96 -22.22 -3.01
C GLN A 261 -1.64 -21.07 -2.07
N CYS A 262 -0.43 -20.51 -2.17
CA CYS A 262 -0.06 -19.30 -1.44
C CYS A 262 -0.24 -18.08 -2.33
N ILE A 263 -0.88 -17.05 -1.77
CA ILE A 263 -1.20 -15.81 -2.46
C ILE A 263 -0.70 -14.65 -1.60
N SER A 264 -0.14 -13.62 -2.26
CA SER A 264 0.22 -12.37 -1.64
C SER A 264 -1.01 -11.70 -1.03
N GLY A 265 -0.93 -11.31 0.25
CA GLY A 265 -1.96 -10.50 0.91
C GLY A 265 -1.99 -9.03 0.44
N PHE A 266 -1.23 -8.69 -0.60
CA PHE A 266 -1.10 -7.34 -1.14
C PHE A 266 -1.80 -7.20 -2.49
N THR A 267 -2.41 -6.04 -2.71
CA THR A 267 -2.98 -5.63 -3.98
C THR A 267 -2.61 -4.19 -4.31
N ALA A 268 -2.61 -3.87 -5.59
CA ALA A 268 -2.23 -2.55 -6.07
C ALA A 268 -3.43 -1.60 -6.12
N LEU A 269 -3.22 -0.39 -5.61
CA LEU A 269 -4.18 0.68 -5.66
C LEU A 269 -3.44 2.03 -5.72
N ASP A 270 -3.47 2.66 -6.89
CA ASP A 270 -2.93 4.00 -7.07
C ASP A 270 -4.00 5.05 -6.86
N VAL A 271 -3.87 5.81 -5.77
CA VAL A 271 -4.73 6.96 -5.46
C VAL A 271 -3.96 8.24 -5.75
N PRO A 272 -4.41 9.08 -6.70
CA PRO A 272 -3.67 10.29 -7.06
C PRO A 272 -3.73 11.36 -5.94
N PRO A 273 -2.74 12.27 -5.91
CA PRO A 273 -2.80 13.47 -5.08
C PRO A 273 -4.09 14.28 -5.35
N PRO A 274 -4.63 15.00 -4.35
CA PRO A 274 -4.11 15.18 -2.99
C PRO A 274 -4.55 14.09 -2.01
N ARG A 275 -5.18 13.00 -2.47
CA ARG A 275 -5.76 11.98 -1.58
C ARG A 275 -4.80 10.84 -1.26
N GLY A 276 -3.84 10.57 -2.14
CA GLY A 276 -2.77 9.60 -1.92
C GLY A 276 -1.38 10.24 -1.97
N PRO A 277 -0.32 9.42 -1.86
CA PRO A 277 -0.35 7.96 -1.81
C PRO A 277 -1.08 7.42 -0.56
N LEU A 278 -1.88 6.37 -0.75
CA LEU A 278 -2.83 5.86 0.23
C LEU A 278 -2.68 4.35 0.38
N TRP A 279 -2.74 3.87 1.61
CA TRP A 279 -2.90 2.46 1.95
C TRP A 279 -4.32 2.14 2.45
N ILE A 280 -4.80 0.93 2.14
CA ILE A 280 -5.96 0.33 2.80
C ILE A 280 -5.46 -0.84 3.64
N LEU A 281 -5.66 -0.74 4.95
CA LEU A 281 -5.27 -1.74 5.92
C LEU A 281 -6.50 -2.59 6.27
N GLY A 282 -6.59 -3.74 5.61
CA GLY A 282 -7.67 -4.71 5.77
C GLY A 282 -7.41 -5.77 6.84
N ASP A 283 -8.10 -6.90 6.72
CA ASP A 283 -8.05 -8.03 7.66
C ASP A 283 -6.63 -8.58 7.89
N VAL A 284 -5.77 -8.57 6.86
CA VAL A 284 -4.36 -8.99 6.99
C VAL A 284 -3.63 -8.18 8.07
N PHE A 285 -3.89 -6.87 8.16
CA PHE A 285 -3.31 -6.01 9.19
C PHE A 285 -4.15 -6.05 10.48
N MET A 286 -5.47 -5.87 10.37
CA MET A 286 -6.38 -5.76 11.52
C MET A 286 -6.52 -7.08 12.30
N GLY A 287 -6.20 -8.22 11.70
CA GLY A 287 -6.12 -9.50 12.40
C GLY A 287 -4.87 -9.70 13.24
N GLN A 288 -3.77 -9.02 12.90
CA GLN A 288 -2.56 -9.00 13.75
C GLN A 288 -2.60 -7.86 14.77
N PHE A 289 -3.30 -6.78 14.44
CA PHE A 289 -3.40 -5.60 15.27
C PHE A 289 -4.85 -5.29 15.62
N HIS A 290 -5.21 -5.56 16.87
CA HIS A 290 -6.49 -5.15 17.44
C HIS A 290 -6.72 -3.66 17.19
N THR A 291 -7.85 -3.33 16.58
CA THR A 291 -8.11 -1.98 16.06
C THR A 291 -9.31 -1.35 16.77
N VAL A 292 -9.08 -0.20 17.42
CA VAL A 292 -10.11 0.62 18.06
C VAL A 292 -10.41 1.82 17.18
N PHE A 293 -11.69 2.05 16.91
CA PHE A 293 -12.20 3.22 16.21
C PHE A 293 -12.89 4.14 17.22
N ASP A 294 -12.17 5.17 17.65
CA ASP A 294 -12.63 6.12 18.67
C ASP A 294 -13.30 7.32 17.99
N TYR A 295 -14.62 7.23 17.84
CA TYR A 295 -15.46 8.27 17.26
C TYR A 295 -15.58 9.50 18.17
N GLY A 296 -15.46 9.31 19.49
CA GLY A 296 -15.52 10.38 20.48
C GLY A 296 -14.36 11.37 20.34
N ASN A 297 -13.16 10.85 20.14
CA ASN A 297 -11.93 11.64 19.99
C ASN A 297 -11.44 11.75 18.54
N MET A 298 -12.13 11.12 17.58
CA MET A 298 -11.75 11.09 16.17
C MET A 298 -10.32 10.57 15.95
N GLN A 299 -10.06 9.37 16.47
CA GLN A 299 -8.76 8.70 16.38
C GLN A 299 -8.92 7.20 16.21
N ILE A 300 -7.85 6.53 15.78
CA ILE A 300 -7.78 5.07 15.61
C ILE A 300 -6.63 4.55 16.46
N GLY A 301 -6.84 3.45 17.15
CA GLY A 301 -5.86 2.84 18.05
C GLY A 301 -5.49 1.42 17.64
N PHE A 302 -4.20 1.11 17.61
CA PHE A 302 -3.69 -0.22 17.24
C PHE A 302 -2.87 -0.83 18.37
N ALA A 303 -3.18 -2.07 18.75
CA ALA A 303 -2.40 -2.88 19.70
C ALA A 303 -2.17 -4.27 19.12
N GLU A 304 -1.18 -5.01 19.61
CA GLU A 304 -0.98 -6.41 19.21
C GLU A 304 -2.21 -7.24 19.60
N ALA A 305 -2.76 -8.02 18.67
CA ALA A 305 -3.87 -8.92 18.96
C ALA A 305 -3.40 -10.06 19.90
N ALA A 306 -4.30 -10.51 20.78
CA ALA A 306 -3.97 -11.54 21.77
C ALA A 306 -3.95 -12.95 21.16
#